data_AF-A0A3N5YMG6-F1
#
_entry.id   AF-A0A3N5YMG6-F1
#
_cell.length_a   1.000
_cell.length_b   1.000
_cell.length_c   1.000
_cell.angle_alpha   90.00
_cell.angle_beta   90.00
_cell.angle_gamma   90.00
#
_symmetry.space_group_name_H-M   'P 1'
#
loop_
_entity.id
_entity.type
_entity.pdbx_description
1 polymer ?
#
loop_
_entity_poly.entity_id
_entity_poly.type
_entity_poly.pdbx_seq_one_letter_code
_entity_poly.pdbx_strand_id
1 'polypeptide(L)'
;METTVRRIAGELGVQEEQVEMVLRLLGEGATSPFLARYRKEVTGGLDIARLRAIEERLQQVRELDERRAFVIKAVAEQQRLTPELQTAVATADTRARLEDLYLPFKQKRKSRAHQAREAGLEPLADALLADPATPPPQAADSFVNPEKGVPDRLAALDGARWILLERFSEDPELLDALRRHVREHAILQSKVVEGRQERGAKFAELFAFAEPVQTISSNRVLALFRGRKEGVLRLALVLPSDTPAAGPPAAAAPPELPGPEASGEDQGSPVEGQAVEAAPPVVPSRPTEPVREPPSVPEQLIASHFGVRQEGRGGDAWLLDTVRRAWKMKIFPYVQVEIEGQLRERAEREVIHLYARSLR
;
A
#
# COMPACT_ATOMS: atom_id res chain seq x y z
N MET A 1 28.13 -16.40 -6.95
CA MET A 1 27.96 -16.90 -8.34
C MET A 1 27.20 -18.21 -8.36
N GLU A 2 27.63 -19.27 -7.66
CA GLU A 2 26.86 -20.54 -7.58
C GLU A 2 25.43 -20.35 -7.06
N THR A 3 25.23 -19.53 -6.03
CA THR A 3 23.88 -19.20 -5.52
C THR A 3 23.01 -18.48 -6.55
N THR A 4 23.62 -17.60 -7.37
CA THR A 4 22.93 -16.87 -8.45
C THR A 4 22.51 -17.82 -9.59
N VAL A 5 23.39 -18.71 -10.02
CA VAL A 5 23.13 -19.69 -11.08
C VAL A 5 21.97 -20.60 -10.69
N ARG A 6 22.04 -21.20 -9.48
CA ARG A 6 20.98 -22.05 -8.95
C ARG A 6 19.64 -21.32 -8.85
N ARG A 7 19.64 -20.08 -8.38
CA ARG A 7 18.42 -19.26 -8.27
C ARG A 7 17.77 -19.01 -9.63
N ILE A 8 18.55 -18.54 -10.61
CA ILE A 8 18.06 -18.26 -11.97
C ILE A 8 17.56 -19.55 -12.64
N ALA A 9 18.29 -20.65 -12.49
CA ALA A 9 17.93 -21.96 -13.02
C ALA A 9 16.58 -22.44 -12.47
N GLY A 10 16.40 -22.38 -11.15
CA GLY A 10 15.15 -22.76 -10.49
C GLY A 10 13.96 -21.87 -10.86
N GLU A 11 14.16 -20.55 -10.95
CA GLU A 11 13.09 -19.60 -11.29
C GLU A 11 12.64 -19.70 -12.77
N LEU A 12 13.58 -19.98 -13.69
CA LEU A 12 13.30 -20.07 -15.12
C LEU A 12 13.04 -21.50 -15.63
N GLY A 13 13.19 -22.52 -14.78
CA GLY A 13 13.03 -23.92 -15.15
C GLY A 13 14.03 -24.39 -16.21
N VAL A 14 15.28 -23.93 -16.10
CA VAL A 14 16.41 -24.32 -16.97
C VAL A 14 17.50 -24.98 -16.15
N GLN A 15 18.43 -25.68 -16.79
CA GLN A 15 19.51 -26.35 -16.07
C GLN A 15 20.58 -25.36 -15.59
N GLU A 16 21.18 -25.62 -14.43
CA GLU A 16 22.26 -24.77 -13.88
C GLU A 16 23.43 -24.62 -14.87
N GLU A 17 23.82 -25.71 -15.52
CA GLU A 17 24.88 -25.73 -16.55
C GLU A 17 24.56 -24.80 -17.74
N GLN A 18 23.29 -24.74 -18.16
CA GLN A 18 22.87 -23.86 -19.25
C GLN A 18 22.98 -22.39 -18.85
N VAL A 19 22.58 -22.06 -17.61
CA VAL A 19 22.70 -20.69 -17.09
C VAL A 19 24.17 -20.31 -16.99
N GLU A 20 25.01 -21.15 -16.38
CA GLU A 20 26.45 -20.89 -16.23
C GLU A 20 27.12 -20.63 -17.58
N MET A 21 26.82 -21.47 -18.57
CA MET A 21 27.35 -21.31 -19.93
C MET A 21 26.91 -19.99 -20.57
N VAL A 22 25.62 -19.64 -20.45
CA VAL A 22 25.10 -18.36 -20.96
C VAL A 22 25.80 -17.19 -20.27
N LEU A 23 25.92 -17.22 -18.94
CA LEU A 23 26.59 -16.16 -18.17
C LEU A 23 28.06 -15.98 -18.58
N ARG A 24 28.78 -17.08 -18.82
CA ARG A 24 30.16 -17.03 -19.31
C ARG A 24 30.26 -16.34 -20.66
N LEU A 25 29.44 -16.76 -21.63
CA LEU A 25 29.47 -16.20 -22.99
C LEU A 25 29.04 -14.73 -23.01
N LEU A 26 28.08 -14.33 -22.17
CA LEU A 26 27.71 -12.91 -22.01
C LEU A 26 28.85 -12.09 -21.40
N GLY A 27 29.60 -12.67 -20.44
CA GLY A 27 30.80 -12.05 -19.87
C GLY A 27 31.92 -11.84 -20.89
N GLU A 28 32.01 -12.69 -21.91
CA GLU A 28 32.92 -12.55 -23.07
C GLU A 28 32.44 -11.51 -24.10
N GLY A 29 31.28 -10.87 -23.87
CA GLY A 29 30.71 -9.86 -24.75
C GLY A 29 29.77 -10.40 -25.84
N ALA A 30 29.40 -11.69 -25.78
CA ALA A 30 28.37 -12.23 -26.68
C ALA A 30 27.00 -11.61 -26.35
N THR A 31 26.12 -11.55 -27.35
CA THR A 31 24.76 -11.02 -27.19
C THR A 31 23.72 -12.13 -27.33
N SER A 32 22.57 -12.03 -26.65
CA SER A 32 21.45 -12.97 -26.81
C SER A 32 21.12 -13.34 -28.27
N PRO A 33 21.00 -12.38 -29.23
CA PRO A 33 20.77 -12.71 -30.64
C PRO A 33 21.89 -13.53 -31.28
N PHE A 34 23.16 -13.23 -30.95
CA PHE A 34 24.30 -13.99 -31.43
C PHE A 34 24.28 -15.41 -30.87
N LEU A 35 24.00 -15.57 -29.57
CA LEU A 35 23.94 -16.87 -28.91
C LEU A 35 22.82 -17.75 -29.48
N ALA A 36 21.63 -17.18 -29.66
CA ALA A 36 20.47 -17.87 -30.23
C ALA A 36 20.74 -18.40 -31.66
N ARG A 37 21.58 -17.69 -32.43
CA ARG A 37 21.86 -18.03 -33.84
C ARG A 37 23.10 -18.89 -34.05
N TYR A 38 24.17 -18.66 -33.29
CA TYR A 38 25.50 -19.23 -33.56
C TYR A 38 26.06 -20.10 -32.43
N ARG A 39 25.40 -20.15 -31.26
CA ARG A 39 25.86 -20.91 -30.09
C ARG A 39 24.75 -21.77 -29.48
N LYS A 40 23.74 -22.14 -30.27
CA LYS A 40 22.57 -22.91 -29.82
C LYS A 40 22.95 -24.27 -29.21
N GLU A 41 23.93 -24.96 -29.78
CA GLU A 41 24.41 -26.24 -29.23
C GLU A 41 25.11 -26.05 -27.87
N VAL A 42 25.91 -24.99 -27.76
CA VAL A 42 26.67 -24.67 -26.54
C VAL A 42 25.75 -24.24 -25.41
N THR A 43 24.66 -23.53 -25.70
CA THR A 43 23.65 -23.12 -24.71
C THR A 43 22.61 -24.20 -24.42
N GLY A 44 22.75 -25.42 -24.97
CA GLY A 44 21.80 -26.51 -24.76
C GLY A 44 20.42 -26.26 -25.39
N GLY A 45 20.38 -25.56 -26.52
CA GLY A 45 19.16 -25.38 -27.31
C GLY A 45 18.27 -24.19 -26.90
N LEU A 46 18.72 -23.33 -25.99
CA LEU A 46 17.94 -22.18 -25.52
C LEU A 46 17.55 -21.23 -26.67
N ASP A 47 16.28 -20.83 -26.70
CA ASP A 47 15.79 -19.84 -27.65
C ASP A 47 16.10 -18.40 -27.17
N ILE A 48 15.93 -17.42 -28.07
CA ILE A 48 16.19 -16.02 -27.76
C ILE A 48 15.34 -15.49 -26.59
N ALA A 49 14.14 -16.03 -26.40
CA ALA A 49 13.26 -15.63 -25.31
C ALA A 49 13.83 -16.05 -23.95
N ARG A 50 14.28 -17.30 -23.82
CA ARG A 50 14.93 -17.80 -22.61
C ARG A 50 16.27 -17.11 -22.34
N LEU A 51 17.07 -16.87 -23.37
CA LEU A 51 18.34 -16.15 -23.22
C LEU A 51 18.14 -14.73 -22.68
N ARG A 52 17.15 -14.00 -23.21
CA ARG A 52 16.78 -12.67 -22.68
C ARG A 52 16.23 -12.74 -21.26
N ALA A 53 15.44 -13.76 -20.94
CA ALA A 53 14.95 -13.96 -19.57
C ALA A 53 16.10 -14.20 -18.57
N ILE A 54 17.13 -14.97 -18.96
CA ILE A 54 18.34 -15.17 -18.16
C ILE A 54 19.10 -13.86 -17.97
N GLU A 55 19.31 -13.08 -19.05
CA GLU A 55 19.97 -11.77 -18.99
C GLU A 55 19.24 -10.79 -18.06
N GLU A 56 17.93 -10.63 -18.25
CA GLU A 56 17.11 -9.75 -17.43
C GLU A 56 17.15 -10.19 -15.97
N ARG A 57 17.04 -11.50 -15.71
CA ARG A 57 17.04 -11.99 -14.33
C ARG A 57 18.40 -11.84 -13.66
N LEU A 58 19.49 -12.09 -14.38
CA LEU A 58 20.83 -11.82 -13.90
C LEU A 58 20.98 -10.35 -13.49
N GLN A 59 20.51 -9.43 -14.32
CA GLN A 59 20.57 -8.00 -14.02
C GLN A 59 19.81 -7.67 -12.74
N GLN A 60 18.59 -8.19 -12.58
CA GLN A 60 17.81 -8.00 -11.35
C GLN A 60 18.51 -8.57 -10.10
N VAL A 61 19.15 -9.74 -10.20
CA VAL A 61 19.91 -10.31 -9.07
C VAL A 61 21.13 -9.45 -8.73
N ARG A 62 21.86 -8.96 -9.73
CA ARG A 62 23.01 -8.05 -9.52
C ARG A 62 22.58 -6.76 -8.84
N GLU A 63 21.51 -6.13 -9.31
CA GLU A 63 20.98 -4.92 -8.68
C GLU A 63 20.57 -5.15 -7.23
N LEU A 64 20.00 -6.32 -6.92
CA LEU A 64 19.65 -6.70 -5.57
C LEU A 64 20.91 -6.88 -4.70
N ASP A 65 21.95 -7.55 -5.22
CA ASP A 65 23.22 -7.79 -4.52
C ASP A 65 23.98 -6.48 -4.27
N GLU A 66 24.04 -5.59 -5.26
CA GLU A 66 24.62 -4.25 -5.12
C GLU A 66 23.87 -3.44 -4.06
N ARG A 67 22.53 -3.49 -4.10
CA ARG A 67 21.71 -2.79 -3.10
C ARG A 67 21.93 -3.37 -1.71
N ARG A 68 22.03 -4.69 -1.57
CA ARG A 68 22.33 -5.37 -0.31
C ARG A 68 23.67 -4.93 0.25
N ALA A 69 24.72 -4.93 -0.58
CA ALA A 69 26.06 -4.49 -0.18
C ALA A 69 26.04 -3.01 0.28
N PHE A 70 25.31 -2.15 -0.42
CA PHE A 70 25.11 -0.77 0.00
C PHE A 70 24.45 -0.67 1.37
N VAL A 71 23.36 -1.41 1.61
CA VAL A 71 22.65 -1.39 2.91
C VAL A 71 23.57 -1.82 4.04
N ILE A 72 24.27 -2.95 3.89
CA ILE A 72 25.22 -3.45 4.90
C ILE A 72 26.28 -2.38 5.20
N LYS A 73 26.88 -1.78 4.17
CA LYS A 73 27.89 -0.74 4.33
C LYS A 73 27.32 0.49 5.07
N ALA A 74 26.18 1.00 4.63
CA ALA A 74 25.57 2.20 5.20
C ALA A 74 25.15 2.02 6.68
N VAL A 75 24.74 0.81 7.07
CA VAL A 75 24.40 0.49 8.46
C VAL A 75 25.66 0.25 9.31
N ALA A 76 26.67 -0.40 8.74
CA ALA A 76 27.96 -0.61 9.42
C ALA A 76 28.69 0.71 9.71
N GLU A 77 28.64 1.68 8.79
CA GLU A 77 29.19 3.03 8.99
C GLU A 77 28.54 3.77 10.16
N GLN A 78 27.30 3.43 10.51
CA GLN A 78 26.59 3.97 11.67
C GLN A 78 26.86 3.19 12.96
N GLN A 79 27.68 2.13 12.92
CA GLN A 79 27.96 1.23 14.05
C GLN A 79 26.70 0.55 14.62
N ARG A 80 25.66 0.36 13.80
CA ARG A 80 24.38 -0.24 14.18
C ARG A 80 24.09 -1.57 13.48
N LEU A 81 25.10 -2.18 12.87
CA LEU A 81 24.96 -3.48 12.20
C LEU A 81 25.01 -4.61 13.23
N THR A 82 23.84 -5.16 13.58
CA THR A 82 23.76 -6.34 14.45
C THR A 82 23.86 -7.64 13.64
N PRO A 83 24.27 -8.77 14.25
CA PRO A 83 24.30 -10.07 13.56
C PRO A 83 22.93 -10.49 12.99
N GLU A 84 21.85 -10.17 13.71
CA GLU A 84 20.47 -10.47 13.30
C GLU A 84 20.09 -9.66 12.06
N LEU A 85 20.39 -8.35 12.06
CA LEU A 85 20.13 -7.48 10.92
C LEU A 85 20.99 -7.85 9.71
N GLN A 86 22.27 -8.18 9.93
CA GLN A 86 23.15 -8.65 8.87
C GLN A 86 22.59 -9.92 8.20
N THR A 87 22.09 -10.86 9.01
CA THR A 87 21.44 -12.08 8.50
C THR A 87 20.17 -11.75 7.73
N ALA A 88 19.29 -10.89 8.29
CA ALA A 88 18.04 -10.49 7.64
C ALA A 88 18.27 -9.79 6.29
N VAL A 89 19.30 -8.94 6.18
CA VAL A 89 19.70 -8.27 4.93
C VAL A 89 20.32 -9.28 3.95
N ALA A 90 21.10 -10.24 4.44
CA ALA A 90 21.69 -11.31 3.63
C ALA A 90 20.63 -12.20 2.98
N THR A 91 19.59 -12.57 3.72
CA THR A 91 18.52 -13.46 3.26
C THR A 91 17.34 -12.73 2.61
N ALA A 92 17.42 -11.40 2.45
CA ALA A 92 16.34 -10.65 1.81
C ALA A 92 16.26 -10.97 0.31
N ASP A 93 15.12 -11.53 -0.09
CA ASP A 93 14.89 -12.03 -1.46
C ASP A 93 14.34 -10.99 -2.43
N THR A 94 13.84 -9.87 -1.91
CA THR A 94 13.21 -8.80 -2.69
C THR A 94 13.83 -7.44 -2.36
N ARG A 95 13.81 -6.55 -3.36
CA ARG A 95 14.28 -5.18 -3.17
C ARG A 95 13.45 -4.44 -2.12
N ALA A 96 12.14 -4.64 -2.10
CA ALA A 96 11.26 -4.01 -1.11
C ALA A 96 11.64 -4.38 0.32
N ARG A 97 11.91 -5.67 0.60
CA ARG A 97 12.36 -6.10 1.93
C ARG A 97 13.72 -5.49 2.33
N LEU A 98 14.65 -5.33 1.38
CA LEU A 98 15.91 -4.62 1.64
C LEU A 98 15.69 -3.15 1.97
N GLU A 99 14.78 -2.47 1.26
CA GLU A 99 14.45 -1.09 1.58
C GLU A 99 13.84 -0.97 2.97
N ASP A 100 12.90 -1.85 3.33
CA ASP A 100 12.26 -1.85 4.66
C ASP A 100 13.28 -2.03 5.79
N LEU A 101 14.20 -2.99 5.65
CA LEU A 101 15.28 -3.21 6.62
C LEU A 101 16.23 -2.01 6.71
N TYR A 102 16.35 -1.22 5.64
CA TYR A 102 17.20 -0.03 5.59
C TYR A 102 16.50 1.25 6.07
N LEU A 103 15.16 1.31 6.07
CA LEU A 103 14.39 2.52 6.43
C LEU A 103 14.86 3.17 7.73
N PRO A 104 15.02 2.44 8.86
CA PRO A 104 15.42 3.03 10.15
C PRO A 104 16.81 3.68 10.17
N PHE A 105 17.66 3.36 9.20
CA PHE A 105 19.04 3.83 9.10
C PHE A 105 19.22 4.88 8.01
N LYS A 106 18.18 5.12 7.21
CA LYS A 106 18.23 6.09 6.13
C LYS A 106 18.29 7.50 6.74
N GLN A 107 19.33 8.26 6.40
CA GLN A 107 19.43 9.66 6.85
C GLN A 107 18.25 10.48 6.34
N LYS A 108 17.48 11.04 7.27
CA LYS A 108 16.30 11.87 6.98
C LYS A 108 16.62 13.34 7.21
N ARG A 109 16.33 14.18 6.22
CA ARG A 109 16.41 15.63 6.38
C ARG A 109 15.15 16.15 7.07
N LYS A 110 15.32 16.79 8.25
CA LYS A 110 14.34 17.68 8.90
C LYS A 110 12.88 17.18 8.94
N SER A 111 12.64 15.92 9.28
CA SER A 111 11.26 15.42 9.47
C SER A 111 10.63 16.03 10.74
N ARG A 112 9.29 16.06 10.83
CA ARG A 112 8.59 16.47 12.06
C ARG A 112 8.96 15.60 13.26
N ALA A 113 9.17 14.30 13.04
CA ALA A 113 9.65 13.37 14.05
C ALA A 113 11.09 13.71 14.49
N HIS A 114 11.98 14.04 13.56
CA HIS A 114 13.34 14.48 13.89
C HIS A 114 13.34 15.77 14.71
N GLN A 115 12.55 16.77 14.33
CA GLN A 115 12.40 18.02 15.09
C GLN A 115 11.85 17.74 16.51
N ALA A 116 10.86 16.84 16.63
CA ALA A 116 10.34 16.42 17.92
C ALA A 116 11.40 15.71 18.79
N ARG A 117 12.29 14.90 18.19
CA ARG A 117 13.43 14.29 18.89
C ARG A 117 14.44 15.31 19.37
N GLU A 118 14.79 16.29 18.52
CA GLU A 118 15.66 17.40 18.90
C GLU A 118 15.05 18.26 20.03
N ALA A 119 13.72 18.43 20.02
CA ALA A 119 12.99 19.08 21.09
C ALA A 119 12.95 18.25 22.40
N GLY A 120 13.35 16.98 22.37
CA GLY A 120 13.39 16.09 23.53
C GLY A 120 12.08 15.36 23.84
N LEU A 121 11.23 15.13 22.83
CA LEU A 121 9.91 14.49 22.97
C LEU A 121 9.92 12.96 22.83
N GLU A 122 11.07 12.33 22.54
CA GLU A 122 11.17 10.85 22.45
C GLU A 122 10.74 10.16 23.76
N PRO A 123 11.18 10.61 24.96
CA PRO A 123 10.75 9.98 26.21
C PRO A 123 9.23 10.09 26.46
N LEU A 124 8.58 11.14 25.96
CA LEU A 124 7.12 11.27 26.02
C LEU A 124 6.44 10.23 25.13
N ALA A 125 6.93 10.03 23.90
CA ALA A 125 6.40 9.02 23.00
C ALA A 125 6.56 7.60 23.58
N ASP A 126 7.72 7.32 24.19
CA ASP A 126 7.98 6.04 24.84
C ASP A 126 7.09 5.82 26.07
N ALA A 127 6.94 6.83 26.92
CA ALA A 127 6.09 6.75 28.11
C ALA A 127 4.62 6.50 27.76
N LEU A 128 4.09 7.21 26.75
CA LEU A 128 2.72 7.04 26.28
C LEU A 128 2.45 5.65 25.69
N LEU A 129 3.45 5.05 25.02
CA LEU A 129 3.32 3.72 24.45
C LEU A 129 3.47 2.62 25.52
N ALA A 130 4.39 2.81 26.48
CA ALA A 130 4.68 1.83 27.52
C ALA A 130 3.64 1.81 28.64
N ASP A 131 3.09 2.97 29.02
CA ASP A 131 2.05 3.10 30.04
C ASP A 131 0.80 3.83 29.50
N PRO A 132 -0.13 3.10 28.87
CA PRO A 132 -1.40 3.66 28.42
C PRO A 132 -2.35 4.07 29.54
N ALA A 133 -2.05 3.79 30.83
CA ALA A 133 -2.90 4.21 31.94
C ALA A 133 -2.88 5.73 32.15
N THR A 134 -1.72 6.34 31.93
CA THR A 134 -1.52 7.77 32.12
C THR A 134 -2.25 8.59 31.03
N PRO A 135 -3.13 9.54 31.40
CA PRO A 135 -3.76 10.44 30.44
C PRO A 135 -2.73 11.24 29.64
N PRO A 136 -2.81 11.29 28.29
CA PRO A 136 -1.80 11.96 27.47
C PRO A 136 -1.55 13.43 27.81
N PRO A 137 -2.59 14.26 28.09
CA PRO A 137 -2.36 15.64 28.50
C PRO A 137 -1.53 15.77 29.78
N GLN A 138 -1.65 14.83 30.71
CA GLN A 138 -0.87 14.80 31.96
C GLN A 138 0.56 14.37 31.70
N ALA A 139 0.78 13.34 30.88
CA ALA A 139 2.13 12.93 30.49
C ALA A 139 2.90 14.05 29.77
N ALA A 140 2.19 14.88 28.99
CA ALA A 140 2.78 15.99 28.24
C ALA A 140 3.21 17.20 29.09
N ASP A 141 2.77 17.30 30.34
CA ASP A 141 3.02 18.47 31.20
C ASP A 141 4.51 18.80 31.35
N SER A 142 5.33 17.78 31.59
CA SER A 142 6.77 17.94 31.80
C SER A 142 7.57 18.21 30.52
N PHE A 143 6.90 18.21 29.36
CA PHE A 143 7.54 18.34 28.05
C PHE A 143 7.19 19.65 27.33
N VAL A 144 6.39 20.52 27.94
CA VAL A 144 6.11 21.86 27.40
C VAL A 144 7.35 22.73 27.53
N ASN A 145 7.88 23.18 26.39
CA ASN A 145 9.06 24.04 26.32
C ASN A 145 8.98 24.95 25.09
N PRO A 146 8.51 26.20 25.23
CA PRO A 146 8.40 27.16 24.14
C PRO A 146 9.74 27.45 23.43
N GLU A 147 10.86 27.44 24.16
CA GLU A 147 12.20 27.70 23.59
C GLU A 147 12.65 26.59 22.63
N LYS A 148 12.17 25.36 22.83
CA LYS A 148 12.41 24.22 21.95
C LYS A 148 11.32 24.03 20.88
N GLY A 149 10.43 25.01 20.70
CA GLY A 149 9.34 24.95 19.73
C GLY A 149 8.13 24.13 20.19
N VAL A 150 7.98 23.89 21.50
CA VAL A 150 6.86 23.13 22.10
C VAL A 150 6.07 24.07 23.04
N PRO A 151 5.21 24.95 22.49
CA PRO A 151 4.57 26.00 23.28
C PRO A 151 3.49 25.51 24.25
N ASP A 152 2.86 24.37 23.98
CA ASP A 152 1.76 23.83 24.78
C ASP A 152 1.74 22.29 24.80
N ARG A 153 0.82 21.71 25.58
CA ARG A 153 0.62 20.26 25.69
C ARG A 153 0.24 19.63 24.34
N LEU A 154 -0.51 20.34 23.50
CA LEU A 154 -0.95 19.82 22.20
C LEU A 154 0.24 19.65 21.26
N ALA A 155 1.14 20.62 21.20
CA ALA A 155 2.38 20.55 20.44
C ALA A 155 3.29 19.41 20.92
N ALA A 156 3.38 19.19 22.24
CA ALA A 156 4.14 18.08 22.81
C ALA A 156 3.56 16.72 22.37
N LEU A 157 2.24 16.57 22.46
CA LEU A 157 1.54 15.36 22.02
C LEU A 157 1.64 15.14 20.52
N ASP A 158 1.50 16.18 19.70
CA ASP A 158 1.66 16.08 18.25
C ASP A 158 3.11 15.71 17.89
N GLY A 159 4.11 16.25 18.57
CA GLY A 159 5.51 15.86 18.39
C GLY A 159 5.76 14.39 18.74
N ALA A 160 5.28 13.94 19.91
CA ALA A 160 5.35 12.53 20.31
C ALA A 160 4.62 11.61 19.31
N ARG A 161 3.48 12.05 18.78
CA ARG A 161 2.74 11.34 17.73
C ARG A 161 3.56 11.23 16.45
N TRP A 162 4.24 12.28 15.99
CA TRP A 162 5.09 12.19 14.79
C TRP A 162 6.21 11.17 14.96
N ILE A 163 6.78 11.05 16.16
CA ILE A 163 7.77 10.04 16.52
C ILE A 163 7.17 8.63 16.39
N LEU A 164 6.00 8.38 16.99
CA LEU A 164 5.32 7.09 16.91
C LEU A 164 4.89 6.74 15.48
N LEU A 165 4.35 7.70 14.73
CA LEU A 165 4.01 7.52 13.31
C LEU A 165 5.21 7.04 12.50
N GLU A 166 6.38 7.67 12.73
CA GLU A 166 7.61 7.26 12.06
C GLU A 166 8.04 5.86 12.50
N ARG A 167 8.06 5.58 13.80
CA ARG A 167 8.40 4.24 14.32
C ARG A 167 7.51 3.14 13.73
N PHE A 168 6.20 3.38 13.67
CA PHE A 168 5.23 2.41 13.14
C PHE A 168 5.37 2.19 11.64
N SER A 169 5.83 3.21 10.90
CA SER A 169 5.99 3.15 9.45
C SER A 169 7.38 2.69 8.99
N GLU A 170 8.25 2.30 9.92
CA GLU A 170 9.61 1.82 9.64
C GLU A 170 9.89 0.43 10.19
N ASP A 171 8.90 -0.21 10.81
CA ASP A 171 9.03 -1.58 11.27
C ASP A 171 8.91 -2.56 10.08
N PRO A 172 9.97 -3.31 9.74
CA PRO A 172 10.00 -4.13 8.53
C PRO A 172 9.05 -5.33 8.59
N GLU A 173 8.77 -5.89 9.77
CA GLU A 173 7.86 -7.03 9.91
C GLU A 173 6.41 -6.59 9.79
N LEU A 174 6.08 -5.44 10.38
CA LEU A 174 4.77 -4.84 10.25
C LEU A 174 4.50 -4.41 8.80
N LEU A 175 5.47 -3.76 8.13
CA LEU A 175 5.32 -3.35 6.72
C LEU A 175 5.08 -4.55 5.81
N ASP A 176 5.80 -5.66 6.01
CA ASP A 176 5.61 -6.89 5.24
C ASP A 176 4.21 -7.49 5.46
N ALA A 177 3.76 -7.58 6.72
CA ALA A 177 2.42 -8.05 7.07
C ALA A 177 1.31 -7.20 6.45
N LEU A 178 1.45 -5.87 6.51
CA LEU A 178 0.49 -4.93 5.93
C LEU A 178 0.49 -4.99 4.40
N ARG A 179 1.66 -5.10 3.74
CA ARG A 179 1.75 -5.26 2.28
C ARG A 179 1.08 -6.54 1.81
N ARG A 180 1.29 -7.66 2.52
CA ARG A 180 0.60 -8.93 2.25
C ARG A 180 -0.91 -8.75 2.34
N HIS A 181 -1.39 -8.18 3.44
CA HIS A 181 -2.82 -7.95 3.64
C HIS A 181 -3.44 -7.07 2.55
N VAL A 182 -2.79 -5.96 2.18
CA VAL A 182 -3.28 -5.08 1.12
C VAL A 182 -3.29 -5.80 -0.22
N ARG A 183 -2.22 -6.51 -0.57
CA ARG A 183 -2.18 -7.27 -1.82
C ARG A 183 -3.31 -8.28 -1.91
N GLU A 184 -3.64 -8.92 -0.79
CA GLU A 184 -4.65 -9.97 -0.74
C GLU A 184 -6.07 -9.43 -0.87
N HIS A 185 -6.36 -8.31 -0.22
CA HIS A 185 -7.74 -7.84 -0.02
C HIS A 185 -8.08 -6.56 -0.78
N ALA A 186 -7.10 -5.84 -1.32
CA ALA A 186 -7.37 -4.56 -1.95
C ALA A 186 -8.12 -4.70 -3.27
N ILE A 187 -9.02 -3.74 -3.49
CA ILE A 187 -9.82 -3.58 -4.68
C ILE A 187 -9.30 -2.34 -5.40
N LEU A 188 -8.95 -2.50 -6.67
CA LEU A 188 -8.65 -1.38 -7.55
C LEU A 188 -9.97 -0.84 -8.09
N GLN A 189 -10.30 0.40 -7.72
CA GLN A 189 -11.48 1.10 -8.18
C GLN A 189 -11.12 2.21 -9.17
N SER A 190 -12.02 2.46 -10.11
CA SER A 190 -11.94 3.63 -10.98
C SER A 190 -13.27 4.38 -11.05
N LYS A 191 -13.13 5.71 -11.12
CA LYS A 191 -14.22 6.66 -11.33
C LYS A 191 -13.86 7.61 -12.46
N VAL A 192 -14.81 7.94 -13.33
CA VAL A 192 -14.61 8.99 -14.34
C VAL A 192 -14.41 10.35 -13.68
N VAL A 193 -13.51 11.15 -14.23
CA VAL A 193 -13.35 12.55 -13.86
C VAL A 193 -14.55 13.32 -14.43
N GLU A 194 -15.22 14.08 -13.57
CA GLU A 194 -16.36 14.91 -13.95
C GLU A 194 -16.02 15.83 -15.14
N GLY A 195 -16.89 15.86 -16.16
CA GLY A 195 -16.68 16.63 -17.39
C GLY A 195 -15.77 15.95 -18.42
N ARG A 196 -15.31 14.71 -18.20
CA ARG A 196 -14.44 13.95 -19.14
C ARG A 196 -15.11 12.71 -19.74
N GLN A 197 -16.40 12.52 -19.55
CA GLN A 197 -17.15 11.34 -20.00
C GLN A 197 -17.10 11.16 -21.52
N GLU A 198 -17.41 12.20 -22.31
CA GLU A 198 -17.41 12.11 -23.78
C GLU A 198 -16.01 11.83 -24.34
N ARG A 199 -15.00 12.58 -23.86
CA ARG A 199 -13.58 12.39 -24.23
C ARG A 199 -13.05 11.02 -23.80
N GLY A 200 -13.68 10.41 -22.81
CA GLY A 200 -13.35 9.13 -22.22
C GLY A 200 -14.11 7.94 -22.76
N ALA A 201 -14.94 8.08 -23.82
CA ALA A 201 -15.87 7.03 -24.26
C ALA A 201 -15.22 5.65 -24.47
N LYS A 202 -13.95 5.59 -24.90
CA LYS A 202 -13.16 4.35 -25.02
C LYS A 202 -12.88 3.62 -23.70
N PHE A 203 -13.08 4.29 -22.56
CA PHE A 203 -12.96 3.78 -21.21
C PHE A 203 -14.33 3.68 -20.51
N ALA A 204 -15.44 3.73 -21.25
CA ALA A 204 -16.78 3.76 -20.66
C ALA A 204 -17.04 2.58 -19.69
N GLU A 205 -16.59 1.38 -20.04
CA GLU A 205 -16.66 0.18 -19.18
C GLU A 205 -15.84 0.30 -17.88
N LEU A 206 -14.93 1.28 -17.81
CA LEU A 206 -14.05 1.56 -16.68
C LEU A 206 -14.44 2.84 -15.93
N PHE A 207 -15.57 3.48 -16.25
CA PHE A 207 -16.03 4.69 -15.55
C PHE A 207 -16.50 4.42 -14.13
N ALA A 208 -17.02 3.23 -13.87
CA ALA A 208 -17.42 2.76 -12.54
C ALA A 208 -17.00 1.29 -12.43
N PHE A 209 -15.72 1.08 -12.13
CA PHE A 209 -15.14 -0.26 -12.07
C PHE A 209 -14.52 -0.51 -10.70
N ALA A 210 -14.61 -1.74 -10.24
CA ALA A 210 -14.06 -2.20 -8.98
C ALA A 210 -13.74 -3.70 -9.10
N GLU A 211 -12.46 -4.07 -8.99
CA GLU A 211 -12.04 -5.48 -9.06
C GLU A 211 -10.88 -5.74 -8.09
N PRO A 212 -10.79 -6.94 -7.47
CA PRO A 212 -9.65 -7.30 -6.64
C PRO A 212 -8.32 -7.22 -7.39
N VAL A 213 -7.30 -6.68 -6.71
CA VAL A 213 -5.93 -6.56 -7.23
C VAL A 213 -5.33 -7.91 -7.64
N GLN A 214 -5.72 -8.99 -6.97
CA GLN A 214 -5.18 -10.33 -7.26
C GLN A 214 -5.67 -10.90 -8.60
N THR A 215 -6.91 -10.60 -8.99
CA THR A 215 -7.60 -11.25 -10.11
C THR A 215 -7.68 -10.40 -11.36
N ILE A 216 -7.46 -9.08 -11.24
CA ILE A 216 -7.58 -8.15 -12.36
C ILE A 216 -6.65 -8.52 -13.51
N SER A 217 -7.20 -8.55 -14.72
CA SER A 217 -6.44 -8.91 -15.92
C SER A 217 -5.47 -7.81 -16.35
N SER A 218 -4.32 -8.21 -16.91
CA SER A 218 -3.27 -7.29 -17.35
C SER A 218 -3.76 -6.25 -18.36
N ASN A 219 -4.62 -6.64 -19.31
CA ASN A 219 -5.20 -5.70 -20.27
C ASN A 219 -6.05 -4.61 -19.58
N ARG A 220 -6.86 -4.97 -18.56
CA ARG A 220 -7.66 -4.01 -17.79
C ARG A 220 -6.76 -3.09 -16.97
N VAL A 221 -5.73 -3.64 -16.32
CA VAL A 221 -4.74 -2.85 -15.57
C VAL A 221 -4.12 -1.76 -16.46
N LEU A 222 -3.66 -2.11 -17.67
CA LEU A 222 -3.09 -1.14 -18.60
C LEU A 222 -4.12 -0.10 -19.07
N ALA A 223 -5.35 -0.52 -19.36
CA ALA A 223 -6.42 0.40 -19.76
C ALA A 223 -6.75 1.41 -18.65
N LEU A 224 -6.82 0.96 -17.40
CA LEU A 224 -7.04 1.80 -16.22
C LEU A 224 -5.92 2.82 -16.03
N PHE A 225 -4.65 2.37 -16.03
CA PHE A 225 -3.51 3.28 -15.87
C PHE A 225 -3.36 4.24 -17.05
N ARG A 226 -3.72 3.83 -18.27
CA ARG A 226 -3.80 4.71 -19.44
C ARG A 226 -4.88 5.77 -19.26
N GLY A 227 -6.09 5.38 -18.84
CA GLY A 227 -7.19 6.31 -18.57
C GLY A 227 -6.85 7.33 -17.47
N ARG A 228 -6.09 6.91 -16.45
CA ARG A 228 -5.52 7.82 -15.44
C ARG A 228 -4.52 8.80 -16.03
N LYS A 229 -3.57 8.30 -16.82
CA LYS A 229 -2.54 9.12 -17.48
C LYS A 229 -3.13 10.15 -18.44
N GLU A 230 -4.21 9.80 -19.13
CA GLU A 230 -4.96 10.70 -20.02
C GLU A 230 -5.89 11.67 -19.27
N GLY A 231 -5.97 11.59 -17.93
CA GLY A 231 -6.77 12.47 -17.09
C GLY A 231 -8.29 12.20 -17.16
N VAL A 232 -8.70 11.03 -17.65
CA VAL A 232 -10.11 10.64 -17.78
C VAL A 232 -10.59 9.88 -16.55
N LEU A 233 -9.75 9.03 -15.97
CA LEU A 233 -10.09 8.20 -14.81
C LEU A 233 -9.32 8.65 -13.56
N ARG A 234 -9.98 8.59 -12.41
CA ARG A 234 -9.31 8.55 -11.11
C ARG A 234 -9.27 7.10 -10.64
N LEU A 235 -8.09 6.64 -10.24
CA LEU A 235 -7.92 5.32 -9.65
C LEU A 235 -7.77 5.48 -8.13
N ALA A 236 -8.38 4.57 -7.39
CA ALA A 236 -8.21 4.45 -5.96
C ALA A 236 -8.00 2.98 -5.62
N LEU A 237 -6.99 2.72 -4.78
CA LEU A 237 -6.87 1.43 -4.11
C LEU A 237 -7.66 1.53 -2.81
N VAL A 238 -8.57 0.60 -2.57
CA VAL A 238 -9.37 0.59 -1.34
C VAL A 238 -9.36 -0.80 -0.71
N LEU A 239 -9.47 -0.84 0.61
CA LEU A 239 -9.73 -2.08 1.33
C LEU A 239 -11.23 -2.23 1.57
N PRO A 240 -11.78 -3.45 1.51
CA PRO A 240 -13.19 -3.71 1.84
C PRO A 240 -13.57 -3.17 3.23
N SER A 241 -12.63 -3.20 4.18
CA SER A 241 -12.80 -2.67 5.54
C SER A 241 -12.98 -1.15 5.61
N ASP A 242 -12.51 -0.42 4.59
CA ASP A 242 -12.62 1.05 4.49
C ASP A 242 -13.87 1.48 3.69
N THR A 243 -14.64 0.51 3.20
CA THR A 243 -15.90 0.78 2.50
C THR A 243 -17.02 0.69 3.54
N PRO A 244 -17.75 1.78 3.85
CA PRO A 244 -18.97 1.67 4.65
C PRO A 244 -19.87 0.68 3.90
N ALA A 245 -20.35 -0.37 4.57
CA ALA A 245 -21.05 -1.52 4.00
C ALA A 245 -21.99 -1.14 2.84
N ALA A 246 -21.44 -1.07 1.63
CA ALA A 246 -22.20 -0.88 0.42
C ALA A 246 -22.60 -2.29 0.02
N GLY A 247 -23.90 -2.53 -0.01
CA GLY A 247 -24.48 -3.83 -0.33
C GLY A 247 -23.94 -4.43 -1.64
N PRO A 248 -24.20 -5.71 -1.87
CA PRO A 248 -23.65 -6.45 -3.02
C PRO A 248 -23.86 -5.66 -4.32
N PRO A 249 -22.90 -5.72 -5.26
CA PRO A 249 -23.01 -5.00 -6.52
C PRO A 249 -24.33 -5.39 -7.19
N ALA A 250 -25.18 -4.39 -7.44
CA ALA A 250 -26.45 -4.57 -8.11
C ALA A 250 -26.21 -5.33 -9.41
N ALA A 251 -26.75 -6.55 -9.47
CA ALA A 251 -26.82 -7.34 -10.68
C ALA A 251 -27.49 -6.48 -11.76
N ALA A 252 -26.88 -6.47 -12.94
CA ALA A 252 -27.39 -5.79 -14.11
C ALA A 252 -28.85 -6.20 -14.38
N ALA A 253 -29.78 -5.26 -14.25
CA ALA A 253 -31.12 -5.37 -14.82
C ALA A 253 -31.17 -4.55 -16.12
N PRO A 254 -31.65 -5.11 -17.23
CA PRO A 254 -31.75 -4.41 -18.51
C PRO A 254 -32.84 -3.31 -18.50
N PRO A 255 -32.79 -2.34 -19.44
CA PRO A 255 -33.69 -1.19 -19.43
C PRO A 255 -35.06 -1.58 -20.01
N GLU A 256 -36.13 -1.35 -19.26
CA GLU A 256 -37.50 -1.33 -19.81
C GLU A 256 -37.96 0.11 -20.01
N LEU A 257 -38.50 0.35 -21.20
CA LEU A 257 -39.03 1.60 -21.74
C LEU A 257 -40.32 2.05 -21.02
N PRO A 258 -40.73 3.33 -21.12
CA PRO A 258 -41.81 3.89 -20.32
C PRO A 258 -43.21 3.80 -20.97
N GLY A 259 -44.24 3.75 -20.11
CA GLY A 259 -45.62 4.21 -20.34
C GLY A 259 -46.72 3.12 -20.16
N PRO A 260 -48.02 3.47 -19.98
CA PRO A 260 -48.63 4.79 -19.77
C PRO A 260 -49.60 4.87 -18.55
N GLU A 261 -50.15 6.07 -18.36
CA GLU A 261 -51.15 6.53 -17.39
C GLU A 261 -52.48 5.73 -17.40
N ALA A 262 -53.17 5.62 -16.24
CA ALA A 262 -54.63 5.83 -16.08
C ALA A 262 -55.12 5.50 -14.64
N SER A 263 -55.57 6.54 -13.95
CA SER A 263 -56.89 6.78 -13.33
C SER A 263 -57.70 5.69 -12.60
N GLY A 264 -58.33 6.11 -11.48
CA GLY A 264 -59.53 5.54 -10.86
C GLY A 264 -59.37 5.34 -9.35
N GLU A 265 -59.72 6.32 -8.49
CA GLU A 265 -61.04 6.48 -7.85
C GLU A 265 -61.55 5.19 -7.16
N ASP A 266 -61.75 5.17 -5.84
CA ASP A 266 -63.03 5.59 -5.25
C ASP A 266 -63.17 5.32 -3.72
N GLN A 267 -63.72 6.33 -3.04
CA GLN A 267 -64.59 6.38 -1.84
C GLN A 267 -64.31 5.66 -0.50
N GLY A 268 -64.54 6.41 0.60
CA GLY A 268 -64.99 5.77 1.85
C GLY A 268 -64.95 6.48 3.23
N SER A 269 -65.23 7.78 3.35
CA SER A 269 -65.94 8.41 4.51
C SER A 269 -65.35 8.46 5.95
N PRO A 270 -65.90 9.34 6.85
CA PRO A 270 -65.14 10.17 7.80
C PRO A 270 -65.29 9.80 9.28
N VAL A 271 -64.37 10.29 10.14
CA VAL A 271 -64.62 10.46 11.58
C VAL A 271 -63.99 11.76 12.09
N GLU A 272 -64.76 12.45 12.92
CA GLU A 272 -64.58 13.78 13.50
C GLU A 272 -63.37 13.92 14.45
N GLY A 273 -62.78 15.12 14.40
CA GLY A 273 -62.47 15.96 15.56
C GLY A 273 -61.62 15.39 16.71
N GLN A 274 -60.32 15.73 16.72
CA GLN A 274 -59.60 15.89 17.98
C GLN A 274 -58.46 16.93 17.86
N ALA A 275 -58.19 17.56 19.00
CA ALA A 275 -57.57 18.86 19.17
C ALA A 275 -56.12 18.95 18.68
N VAL A 276 -55.78 20.13 18.15
CA VAL A 276 -54.41 20.53 17.83
C VAL A 276 -53.68 20.87 19.13
N GLU A 277 -52.94 19.90 19.67
CA GLU A 277 -51.98 20.13 20.76
C GLU A 277 -50.65 20.58 20.16
N ALA A 278 -50.21 21.78 20.58
CA ALA A 278 -49.03 22.44 20.07
C ALA A 278 -47.75 21.64 20.38
N ALA A 279 -46.98 21.34 19.33
CA ALA A 279 -45.68 20.70 19.43
C ALA A 279 -44.72 21.49 20.34
N PRO A 280 -43.96 20.83 21.24
CA PRO A 280 -42.96 21.50 22.05
C PRO A 280 -41.79 21.98 21.17
N PRO A 281 -41.06 23.03 21.59
CA PRO A 281 -40.02 23.63 20.78
C PRO A 281 -38.88 22.65 20.52
N VAL A 282 -38.49 22.54 19.24
CA VAL A 282 -37.34 21.79 18.76
C VAL A 282 -36.08 22.33 19.45
N VAL A 283 -35.57 21.56 20.41
CA VAL A 283 -34.24 21.78 21.00
C VAL A 283 -33.23 21.53 19.88
N PRO A 284 -32.28 22.44 19.56
CA PRO A 284 -31.29 22.17 18.54
C PRO A 284 -30.43 20.98 18.98
N SER A 285 -30.53 19.88 18.22
CA SER A 285 -29.73 18.68 18.40
C SER A 285 -28.26 19.04 18.50
N ARG A 286 -27.61 18.54 19.55
CA ARG A 286 -26.14 18.58 19.71
C ARG A 286 -25.48 18.13 18.40
N PRO A 287 -24.31 18.69 18.02
CA PRO A 287 -23.55 18.15 16.91
C PRO A 287 -23.28 16.68 17.19
N THR A 288 -23.81 15.82 16.33
CA THR A 288 -23.59 14.37 16.34
C THR A 288 -22.08 14.15 16.34
N GLU A 289 -21.53 13.65 17.44
CA GLU A 289 -20.15 13.18 17.45
C GLU A 289 -19.98 12.21 16.27
N PRO A 290 -18.90 12.32 15.47
CA PRO A 290 -18.71 11.43 14.34
C PRO A 290 -18.68 10.00 14.88
N VAL A 291 -19.64 9.18 14.44
CA VAL A 291 -19.69 7.75 14.71
C VAL A 291 -18.32 7.18 14.35
N ARG A 292 -17.52 6.80 15.36
CA ARG A 292 -16.16 6.30 15.13
C ARG A 292 -16.31 4.93 14.47
N GLU A 293 -16.00 4.87 13.18
CA GLU A 293 -15.87 3.61 12.43
C GLU A 293 -14.97 2.63 13.20
N PRO A 294 -15.32 1.34 13.25
CA PRO A 294 -14.48 0.33 13.89
C PRO A 294 -13.09 0.30 13.23
N PRO A 295 -12.02 -0.03 13.97
CA PRO A 295 -10.68 -0.04 13.42
C PRO A 295 -10.59 -1.05 12.27
N SER A 296 -10.03 -0.63 11.14
CA SER A 296 -9.80 -1.52 10.00
C SER A 296 -8.78 -2.61 10.35
N VAL A 297 -8.74 -3.70 9.58
CA VAL A 297 -7.79 -4.81 9.83
C VAL A 297 -6.33 -4.33 9.85
N PRO A 298 -5.87 -3.45 8.94
CA PRO A 298 -4.54 -2.83 9.05
C PRO A 298 -4.30 -2.09 10.37
N GLU A 299 -5.28 -1.31 10.84
CA GLU A 299 -5.19 -0.61 12.12
C GLU A 299 -5.05 -1.61 13.28
N GLN A 300 -5.80 -2.72 13.25
CA GLN A 300 -5.70 -3.79 14.23
C GLN A 300 -4.34 -4.51 14.21
N LEU A 301 -3.75 -4.73 13.02
CA LEU A 301 -2.42 -5.32 12.88
C LEU A 301 -1.34 -4.40 13.50
N ILE A 302 -1.38 -3.10 13.20
CA ILE A 302 -0.45 -2.12 13.79
C ILE A 302 -0.63 -2.06 15.31
N ALA A 303 -1.89 -1.97 15.77
CA ALA A 303 -2.18 -1.92 17.20
C ALA A 303 -1.65 -3.16 17.94
N SER A 304 -1.91 -4.35 17.40
CA SER A 304 -1.45 -5.62 17.99
C SER A 304 0.07 -5.72 18.01
N HIS A 305 0.75 -5.28 16.94
CA HIS A 305 2.22 -5.30 16.84
C HIS A 305 2.89 -4.44 17.91
N PHE A 306 2.30 -3.28 18.24
CA PHE A 306 2.81 -2.36 19.26
C PHE A 306 2.11 -2.47 20.62
N GLY A 307 1.29 -3.50 20.85
CA GLY A 307 0.61 -3.72 22.14
C GLY A 307 -0.47 -2.68 22.48
N VAL A 308 -0.95 -1.91 21.51
CA VAL A 308 -2.01 -0.92 21.69
C VAL A 308 -3.37 -1.64 21.72
N ARG A 309 -4.15 -1.41 22.78
CA ARG A 309 -5.47 -2.03 22.98
C ARG A 309 -6.46 -1.00 23.54
N GLN A 310 -7.74 -1.20 23.25
CA GLN A 310 -8.83 -0.42 23.86
C GLN A 310 -9.31 -1.12 25.13
N GLU A 311 -8.80 -0.70 26.29
CA GLU A 311 -9.16 -1.23 27.61
C GLU A 311 -9.85 -0.17 28.48
N GLY A 312 -10.07 1.04 27.94
CA GLY A 312 -10.70 2.15 28.65
C GLY A 312 -9.71 2.97 29.48
N ARG A 313 -8.41 2.84 29.23
CA ARG A 313 -7.35 3.58 29.91
C ARG A 313 -7.22 5.00 29.33
N GLY A 314 -6.59 5.90 30.09
CA GLY A 314 -6.49 7.32 29.73
C GLY A 314 -5.79 7.60 28.39
N GLY A 315 -4.81 6.76 28.00
CA GLY A 315 -4.02 6.88 26.78
C GLY A 315 -4.57 6.15 25.56
N ASP A 316 -5.48 5.19 25.73
CA ASP A 316 -5.90 4.27 24.66
C ASP A 316 -6.47 5.00 23.44
N ALA A 317 -7.36 5.97 23.68
CA ALA A 317 -7.99 6.72 22.59
C ALA A 317 -6.99 7.52 21.75
N TRP A 318 -5.93 8.05 22.38
CA TRP A 318 -4.88 8.79 21.69
C TRP A 318 -3.94 7.87 20.93
N LEU A 319 -3.61 6.70 21.48
CA LEU A 319 -2.79 5.69 20.82
C LEU A 319 -3.52 5.10 19.60
N LEU A 320 -4.81 4.80 19.70
CA LEU A 320 -5.59 4.30 18.56
C LEU A 320 -5.73 5.34 17.44
N ASP A 321 -5.93 6.62 17.79
CA ASP A 321 -5.90 7.69 16.79
C ASP A 321 -4.51 7.81 16.14
N THR A 322 -3.44 7.59 16.91
CA THR A 322 -2.06 7.55 16.40
C THR A 322 -1.85 6.37 15.44
N VAL A 323 -2.35 5.18 15.77
CA VAL A 323 -2.34 4.00 14.89
C VAL A 323 -3.09 4.27 13.58
N ARG A 324 -4.31 4.80 13.66
CA ARG A 324 -5.11 5.19 12.49
C ARG A 324 -4.37 6.17 11.59
N ARG A 325 -3.73 7.18 12.18
CA ARG A 325 -2.94 8.17 11.42
C ARG A 325 -1.69 7.57 10.81
N ALA A 326 -0.99 6.67 11.52
CA ALA A 326 0.14 5.94 10.96
C ALA A 326 -0.30 5.14 9.72
N TRP A 327 -1.43 4.44 9.80
CA TRP A 327 -2.00 3.74 8.66
C TRP A 327 -2.33 4.69 7.50
N LYS A 328 -3.24 5.64 7.72
CA LYS A 328 -3.82 6.47 6.66
C LYS A 328 -2.84 7.49 6.06
N MET A 329 -1.92 8.03 6.86
CA MET A 329 -1.05 9.14 6.44
C MET A 329 0.35 8.71 6.02
N LYS A 330 0.83 7.56 6.48
CA LYS A 330 2.22 7.11 6.26
C LYS A 330 2.29 5.78 5.54
N ILE A 331 1.70 4.75 6.12
CA ILE A 331 1.90 3.37 5.66
C ILE A 331 1.10 3.10 4.38
N PHE A 332 -0.22 3.34 4.39
CA PHE A 332 -1.07 3.02 3.25
C PHE A 332 -0.66 3.73 1.95
N PRO A 333 -0.31 5.04 1.95
CA PRO A 333 0.15 5.70 0.73
C PRO A 333 1.42 5.07 0.14
N TYR A 334 2.35 4.63 0.99
CA TYR A 334 3.57 3.95 0.55
C TYR A 334 3.24 2.58 -0.08
N VAL A 335 2.46 1.77 0.63
CA VAL A 335 2.02 0.45 0.17
C VAL A 335 1.20 0.56 -1.12
N GLN A 336 0.31 1.56 -1.23
CA GLN A 336 -0.50 1.79 -2.41
C GLN A 336 0.37 2.04 -3.64
N VAL A 337 1.37 2.93 -3.55
CA VAL A 337 2.27 3.22 -4.67
C VAL A 337 3.04 1.97 -5.09
N GLU A 338 3.52 1.17 -4.13
CA GLU A 338 4.21 -0.08 -4.41
C GLU A 338 3.30 -1.08 -5.15
N ILE A 339 2.09 -1.33 -4.63
CA ILE A 339 1.14 -2.28 -5.21
C ILE A 339 0.71 -1.85 -6.61
N GLU A 340 0.41 -0.57 -6.81
CA GLU A 340 0.08 -0.04 -8.14
C GLU A 340 1.24 -0.18 -9.13
N GLY A 341 2.47 0.07 -8.67
CA GLY A 341 3.69 -0.11 -9.47
C GLY A 341 3.87 -1.57 -9.91
N GLN A 342 3.74 -2.50 -8.97
CA GLN A 342 3.86 -3.94 -9.22
C GLN A 342 2.76 -4.45 -10.16
N LEU A 343 1.52 -3.99 -10.00
CA LEU A 343 0.41 -4.30 -10.90
C LEU A 343 0.73 -3.88 -12.33
N ARG A 344 1.19 -2.64 -12.50
CA ARG A 344 1.55 -2.10 -13.81
C ARG A 344 2.68 -2.88 -14.45
N GLU A 345 3.75 -3.14 -13.71
CA GLU A 345 4.92 -3.88 -14.21
C GLU A 345 4.56 -5.32 -14.59
N ARG A 346 3.74 -6.00 -13.78
CA ARG A 346 3.21 -7.33 -14.11
C ARG A 346 2.41 -7.28 -15.42
N ALA A 347 1.52 -6.30 -15.55
CA ALA A 347 0.68 -6.17 -16.73
C ALA A 347 1.46 -5.86 -18.01
N GLU A 348 2.45 -4.97 -17.92
CA GLU A 348 3.37 -4.66 -19.03
C GLU A 348 4.16 -5.91 -19.46
N ARG A 349 4.71 -6.67 -18.50
CA ARG A 349 5.44 -7.92 -18.80
C ARG A 349 4.57 -8.96 -19.49
N GLU A 350 3.37 -9.22 -18.99
CA GLU A 350 2.47 -10.22 -19.58
C GLU A 350 2.13 -9.87 -21.04
N VAL A 351 1.81 -8.60 -21.29
CA VAL A 351 1.49 -8.12 -22.64
C VAL A 351 2.70 -8.23 -23.58
N ILE A 352 3.90 -7.89 -23.12
CA ILE A 352 5.14 -8.10 -23.90
C ILE A 352 5.31 -9.58 -24.26
N HIS A 353 5.09 -10.49 -23.32
CA HIS A 353 5.18 -11.92 -23.59
C HIS A 353 4.14 -12.42 -24.61
N LEU A 354 2.91 -11.93 -24.54
CA LEU A 354 1.85 -12.27 -25.51
C LEU A 354 2.20 -11.77 -26.92
N TYR A 355 2.67 -10.52 -27.05
CA TYR A 355 3.11 -9.97 -28.35
C TYR A 355 4.32 -10.71 -28.91
N ALA A 356 5.30 -11.07 -28.06
CA ALA A 356 6.47 -11.84 -28.48
C ALA A 356 6.11 -13.26 -28.95
N ARG A 357 4.98 -13.81 -28.51
CA ARG A 357 4.45 -15.09 -28.98
C ARG A 357 3.68 -14.95 -30.29
N SER A 358 2.95 -13.86 -30.51
CA SER A 358 2.18 -13.63 -31.75
C SER A 358 3.04 -13.19 -32.93
N LEU A 359 4.25 -12.69 -32.68
CA LEU A 359 5.23 -12.29 -33.71
C LEU A 359 6.13 -13.46 -34.18
N ARG A 360 5.98 -14.64 -33.58
CA ARG A 360 6.61 -15.90 -34.02
C ARG A 360 5.61 -16.69 -34.83
#